data_AF-A0A662UXY7-F1
#
_entry.id   AF-A0A662UXY7-F1
#
_cell.length_a   1.000
_cell.length_b   1.000
_cell.length_c   1.000
_cell.angle_alpha   90.00
_cell.angle_beta   90.00
_cell.angle_gamma   90.00
#
_symmetry.space_group_name_H-M   'P 1'
#
loop_
_entity.id
_entity.type
_entity.pdbx_description
1 polymer ?
#
loop_
_entity_poly.entity_id
_entity_poly.type
_entity_poly.pdbx_seq_one_letter_code
_entity_poly.pdbx_strand_id
1 'polypeptide(L)'
;MPELSLTSWLDPILDYFARQAGIPTSDYSAQVGGEGIGVALEVVADLFTKGWLNKVVQFATGAIASGYAIWGGPGVSARLKKELLALGTHELLRFVDPKPSDIIETRKSIDDTVDAIKRGDWNAVLASILRTPSELQAMLSAMGIPTQLTTPPVSPPTAPPASPPAGGSSEFSVNK
;
A
#
# COMPACT_ATOMS: atom_id res chain seq x y z
N MET A 1 -24.78 23.22 17.53
CA MET A 1 -24.55 22.32 16.38
C MET A 1 -23.64 21.21 16.86
N PRO A 2 -23.77 19.96 16.37
CA PRO A 2 -22.84 18.89 16.76
C PRO A 2 -21.41 19.31 16.39
N GLU A 3 -20.48 19.18 17.35
CA GLU A 3 -19.07 19.40 17.06
C GLU A 3 -18.56 18.31 16.11
N LEU A 4 -17.85 18.72 15.06
CA LEU A 4 -17.17 17.77 14.18
C LEU A 4 -16.05 17.07 14.95
N SER A 5 -16.00 15.75 14.81
CA SER A 5 -15.00 14.87 15.41
C SER A 5 -14.86 13.60 14.58
N LEU A 6 -13.64 13.13 14.42
CA LEU A 6 -13.28 11.89 13.74
C LEU A 6 -13.44 10.66 14.65
N THR A 7 -13.37 10.85 15.97
CA THR A 7 -13.22 9.76 16.95
C THR A 7 -14.33 9.70 18.00
N SER A 8 -15.35 10.57 17.94
CA SER A 8 -16.44 10.61 18.92
C SER A 8 -17.19 9.29 19.08
N TRP A 9 -17.25 8.49 18.02
CA TRP A 9 -17.84 7.15 18.04
C TRP A 9 -17.05 6.15 18.90
N LEU A 10 -15.78 6.43 19.23
CA LEU A 10 -14.96 5.60 20.11
C LEU A 10 -15.17 5.88 21.60
N ASP A 11 -15.79 7.01 21.97
CA ASP A 11 -15.94 7.41 23.37
C ASP A 11 -16.56 6.33 24.27
N PRO A 12 -17.68 5.67 23.87
CA PRO A 12 -18.28 4.65 24.73
C PRO A 12 -17.38 3.42 24.90
N ILE A 13 -16.51 3.14 23.92
CA ILE A 13 -15.61 1.98 23.91
C ILE A 13 -14.39 2.27 24.79
N LEU A 14 -13.89 3.50 24.77
CA LEU A 14 -12.66 3.89 25.44
C LEU A 14 -12.86 4.52 26.83
N ASP A 15 -14.10 4.83 27.23
CA ASP A 15 -14.42 5.48 28.51
C ASP A 15 -13.82 4.77 29.72
N TYR A 16 -13.89 3.43 29.76
CA TYR A 16 -13.29 2.65 30.84
C TYR A 16 -11.78 2.94 30.97
N PHE A 17 -11.04 2.87 29.87
CA PHE A 17 -9.59 3.08 29.86
C PHE A 17 -9.23 4.53 30.16
N ALA A 18 -10.01 5.49 29.64
CA ALA A 18 -9.83 6.90 29.92
C ALA A 18 -9.97 7.21 31.42
N ARG A 19 -10.99 6.65 32.08
CA ARG A 19 -11.17 6.77 33.53
C ARG A 19 -10.02 6.16 34.32
N GLN A 20 -9.54 4.98 33.93
CA GLN A 20 -8.38 4.35 34.57
C GLN A 20 -7.10 5.18 34.41
N ALA A 21 -6.92 5.82 33.25
CA ALA A 21 -5.79 6.71 32.99
C ALA A 21 -5.94 8.09 33.66
N GLY A 22 -7.12 8.44 34.18
CA GLY A 22 -7.40 9.77 34.74
C GLY A 22 -7.45 10.87 33.68
N ILE A 23 -7.74 10.54 32.42
CA ILE A 23 -7.78 11.45 31.28
C ILE A 23 -9.24 11.63 30.84
N PRO A 24 -9.69 12.84 30.43
CA PRO A 24 -11.00 13.01 29.84
C PRO A 24 -11.20 12.09 28.64
N THR A 25 -12.34 11.38 28.59
CA THR A 25 -12.63 10.41 27.51
C THR A 25 -12.48 11.02 26.12
N SER A 26 -12.91 12.26 25.92
CA SER A 26 -12.74 12.97 24.65
C SER A 26 -11.28 13.13 24.21
N ASP A 27 -10.37 13.33 25.17
CA ASP A 27 -8.95 13.53 24.92
C ASP A 27 -8.25 12.20 24.67
N TYR A 28 -8.62 11.18 25.46
CA TYR A 28 -8.13 9.82 25.28
C TYR A 28 -8.54 9.25 23.92
N SER A 29 -9.82 9.36 23.57
CA SER A 29 -10.33 8.92 22.26
C SER A 29 -9.75 9.73 21.11
N ALA A 30 -9.53 11.04 21.29
CA ALA A 30 -8.88 11.85 20.28
C ALA A 30 -7.47 11.37 19.97
N GLN A 31 -6.68 11.03 21.00
CA GLN A 31 -5.33 10.50 20.82
C GLN A 31 -5.37 9.10 20.21
N VAL A 32 -6.01 8.15 20.87
CA VAL A 32 -6.01 6.74 20.44
C VAL A 32 -6.70 6.56 19.08
N GLY A 33 -7.81 7.23 18.88
CA GLY A 33 -8.54 7.21 17.61
C GLY A 33 -7.78 7.92 16.49
N GLY A 34 -7.12 9.05 16.79
CA GLY A 34 -6.27 9.75 15.81
C GLY A 34 -5.10 8.89 15.33
N GLU A 35 -4.40 8.24 16.27
CA GLU A 35 -3.36 7.25 15.96
C GLU A 35 -3.90 6.06 15.18
N GLY A 36 -5.06 5.51 15.58
CA GLY A 36 -5.69 4.39 14.87
C GLY A 36 -6.10 4.73 13.44
N ILE A 37 -6.60 5.94 13.20
CA ILE A 37 -6.88 6.44 11.85
C ILE A 37 -5.59 6.62 11.06
N GLY A 38 -4.51 7.13 11.68
CA GLY A 38 -3.18 7.19 11.07
C GLY A 38 -2.71 5.82 10.58
N VAL A 39 -2.75 4.80 11.46
CA VAL A 39 -2.40 3.42 11.08
C VAL A 39 -3.30 2.90 9.94
N ALA A 40 -4.59 3.21 9.95
CA ALA A 40 -5.48 2.78 8.87
C ALA A 40 -5.12 3.45 7.53
N LEU A 41 -4.82 4.75 7.54
CA LEU A 41 -4.39 5.49 6.35
C LEU A 41 -3.04 5.00 5.84
N GLU A 42 -2.11 4.71 6.74
CA GLU A 42 -0.85 4.06 6.41
C GLU A 42 -1.08 2.74 5.69
N VAL A 43 -1.90 1.83 6.24
CA VAL A 43 -2.18 0.53 5.62
C VAL A 43 -2.77 0.70 4.22
N VAL A 44 -3.66 1.68 4.02
CA VAL A 44 -4.21 2.01 2.70
C VAL A 44 -3.11 2.56 1.78
N ALA A 45 -2.26 3.47 2.25
CA ALA A 45 -1.14 3.99 1.47
C ALA A 45 -0.17 2.88 1.08
N ASP A 46 0.19 2.00 2.01
CA ASP A 46 1.06 0.84 1.82
C ASP A 46 0.46 -0.17 0.86
N LEU A 47 -0.86 -0.31 0.82
CA LEU A 47 -1.55 -1.18 -0.11
C LEU A 47 -1.36 -0.69 -1.55
N PHE A 48 -1.47 0.61 -1.82
CA PHE A 48 -1.46 1.12 -3.19
C PHE A 48 -0.10 1.65 -3.66
N THR A 49 0.74 2.10 -2.73
CA THR A 49 1.99 2.79 -3.03
C THR A 49 3.18 2.10 -2.35
N LYS A 50 4.36 2.27 -2.94
CA LYS A 50 5.62 1.75 -2.38
C LYS A 50 6.78 2.69 -2.66
N GLY A 51 7.93 2.41 -2.06
CA GLY A 51 9.14 3.21 -2.24
C GLY A 51 8.94 4.69 -1.92
N TRP A 52 9.45 5.57 -2.78
CA TRP A 52 9.45 7.01 -2.49
C TRP A 52 8.05 7.64 -2.51
N LEU A 53 7.15 7.16 -3.36
CA LEU A 53 5.79 7.72 -3.45
C LEU A 53 5.02 7.50 -2.15
N ASN A 54 5.18 6.33 -1.53
CA ASN A 54 4.58 6.02 -0.24
C ASN A 54 4.99 7.04 0.83
N LYS A 55 6.29 7.35 0.93
CA LYS A 55 6.81 8.36 1.87
C LYS A 55 6.27 9.76 1.60
N VAL A 56 6.10 10.13 0.32
CA VAL A 56 5.49 11.42 -0.05
C VAL A 56 4.02 11.49 0.36
N VAL A 57 3.26 10.41 0.16
CA VAL A 57 1.83 10.35 0.55
C VAL A 57 1.68 10.45 2.06
N GLN A 58 2.47 9.70 2.83
CA GLN A 58 2.46 9.75 4.30
C GLN A 58 2.82 11.17 4.79
N PHE A 59 3.93 11.72 4.29
CA PHE A 59 4.36 13.09 4.65
C PHE A 59 3.29 14.13 4.32
N ALA A 60 2.72 14.11 3.11
CA ALA A 60 1.70 15.06 2.68
C ALA A 60 0.44 14.96 3.55
N THR A 61 -0.02 13.75 3.84
CA THR A 61 -1.18 13.51 4.70
C THR A 61 -0.92 14.03 6.11
N GLY A 62 0.25 13.72 6.68
CA GLY A 62 0.65 14.19 8.00
C GLY A 62 0.78 15.72 8.08
N ALA A 63 1.35 16.34 7.04
CA ALA A 63 1.50 17.79 6.95
C ALA A 63 0.15 18.50 6.81
N ILE A 64 -0.78 17.96 6.00
CA ILE A 64 -2.13 18.51 5.85
C ILE A 64 -2.90 18.39 7.17
N ALA A 65 -2.88 17.23 7.81
CA ALA A 65 -3.58 17.03 9.08
C ALA A 65 -3.03 17.93 10.19
N SER A 66 -1.71 17.95 10.38
CA SER A 66 -1.04 18.83 11.34
C SER A 66 -1.30 20.31 11.03
N GLY A 67 -1.21 20.67 9.75
CA GLY A 67 -1.42 22.04 9.31
C GLY A 67 -2.85 22.51 9.55
N TYR A 68 -3.85 21.67 9.26
CA TYR A 68 -5.23 22.00 9.56
C TYR A 68 -5.50 22.04 11.07
N ALA A 69 -4.82 21.24 11.88
CA ALA A 69 -4.95 21.32 13.32
C ALA A 69 -4.39 22.62 13.92
N ILE A 70 -3.25 23.09 13.39
CA ILE A 70 -2.55 24.30 13.85
C ILE A 70 -3.22 25.57 13.33
N TRP A 71 -3.51 25.62 12.02
CA TRP A 71 -3.97 26.81 11.31
C TRP A 71 -5.46 26.77 10.92
N GLY A 72 -6.14 25.64 11.12
CA GLY A 72 -7.60 25.56 11.01
C GLY A 72 -8.21 26.53 12.00
N GLY A 73 -8.87 27.55 11.48
CA GLY A 73 -9.33 28.72 12.23
C GLY A 73 -10.28 28.40 13.39
N PRO A 74 -10.94 29.42 13.97
CA PRO A 74 -11.74 29.25 15.19
C PRO A 74 -12.94 28.29 15.06
N GLY A 75 -13.32 27.91 13.83
CA GLY A 75 -14.39 26.93 13.58
C GLY A 75 -13.99 25.46 13.78
N VAL A 76 -12.71 25.17 14.01
CA VAL A 76 -12.23 23.80 14.29
C VAL A 76 -12.25 23.56 15.80
N SER A 77 -13.04 22.58 16.24
CA SER A 77 -13.18 22.25 17.67
C SER A 77 -11.84 21.84 18.28
N ALA A 78 -11.66 22.10 19.58
CA ALA A 78 -10.43 21.70 20.29
C ALA A 78 -10.19 20.18 20.20
N ARG A 79 -11.27 19.38 20.19
CA ARG A 79 -11.21 17.94 20.00
C ARG A 79 -10.67 17.58 18.62
N LEU A 80 -11.24 18.14 17.55
CA LEU A 80 -10.81 17.85 16.19
C LEU A 80 -9.35 18.25 15.98
N LYS A 81 -8.89 19.35 16.59
CA LYS A 81 -7.47 19.72 16.58
C LYS A 81 -6.59 18.64 17.20
N LYS A 82 -6.99 18.05 18.34
CA LYS A 82 -6.24 16.96 18.98
C LYS A 82 -6.21 15.69 18.12
N GLU A 83 -7.33 15.32 17.52
CA GLU A 83 -7.43 14.15 16.61
C GLU A 83 -6.52 14.31 15.40
N LEU A 84 -6.55 15.48 14.76
CA LEU A 84 -5.73 15.79 13.60
C LEU A 84 -4.25 15.97 13.95
N LEU A 85 -3.94 16.48 15.14
CA LEU A 85 -2.58 16.50 15.64
C LEU A 85 -2.05 15.09 15.85
N ALA A 86 -2.79 14.21 16.54
CA ALA A 86 -2.36 12.83 16.76
C ALA A 86 -2.12 12.08 15.44
N LEU A 87 -3.08 12.15 14.50
CA LEU A 87 -2.93 11.59 13.15
C LEU A 87 -1.74 12.22 12.42
N GLY A 88 -1.66 13.56 12.42
CA GLY A 88 -0.62 14.29 11.72
C GLY A 88 0.78 13.97 12.24
N THR A 89 0.94 13.88 13.56
CA THR A 89 2.20 13.49 14.20
C THR A 89 2.55 12.04 13.92
N HIS A 90 1.57 11.13 13.90
CA HIS A 90 1.81 9.74 13.54
C HIS A 90 2.49 9.64 12.17
N GLU A 91 1.87 10.23 11.15
CA GLU A 91 2.36 10.19 9.77
C GLU A 91 3.72 10.89 9.62
N LEU A 92 3.89 12.07 10.23
CA LEU A 92 5.14 12.83 10.12
C LEU A 92 6.31 12.13 10.85
N LEU A 93 6.09 11.51 12.00
CA LEU A 93 7.16 10.85 12.74
C LEU A 93 7.68 9.61 12.00
N ARG A 94 6.84 8.90 11.24
CA ARG A 94 7.30 7.81 10.36
C ARG A 94 8.18 8.28 9.22
N PHE A 95 8.00 9.51 8.78
CA PHE A 95 8.89 10.13 7.80
C PHE A 95 10.22 10.55 8.41
N VAL A 96 10.22 11.05 9.66
CA VAL A 96 11.42 11.53 10.37
C VAL A 96 12.31 10.38 10.86
N ASP A 97 11.73 9.25 11.27
CA ASP A 97 12.46 8.06 11.74
C ASP A 97 12.26 6.85 10.81
N PRO A 98 12.79 6.90 9.57
CA PRO A 98 12.66 5.80 8.64
C PRO A 98 13.51 4.61 9.08
N LYS A 99 12.96 3.40 9.00
CA LYS A 99 13.73 2.18 9.25
C LYS A 99 14.84 2.05 8.19
N PRO A 100 15.98 1.40 8.50
CA PRO A 100 17.02 1.16 7.50
C PRO A 100 16.52 0.45 6.23
N SER A 101 15.56 -0.46 6.37
CA SER A 101 14.87 -1.11 5.24
C SER A 101 14.18 -0.12 4.31
N ASP A 102 13.53 0.89 4.88
CA ASP A 102 12.75 1.88 4.15
C ASP A 102 13.67 2.80 3.33
N ILE A 103 14.85 3.13 3.87
CA ILE A 103 15.86 3.91 3.15
C ILE A 103 16.36 3.15 1.93
N ILE A 104 16.64 1.85 2.09
CA ILE A 104 17.09 0.98 1.00
C ILE A 104 16.00 0.86 -0.07
N GLU A 105 14.75 0.62 0.35
CA GLU A 105 13.61 0.52 -0.57
C GLU A 105 13.37 1.84 -1.30
N THR A 106 13.40 2.97 -0.59
CA THR A 106 13.22 4.30 -1.17
C THR A 106 14.27 4.58 -2.22
N ARG A 107 15.56 4.33 -1.90
CA ARG A 107 16.66 4.51 -2.85
C ARG A 107 16.48 3.62 -4.08
N LYS A 108 16.21 2.33 -3.87
CA LYS A 108 15.98 1.39 -4.96
C LYS A 108 14.81 1.83 -5.85
N SER A 109 13.69 2.25 -5.25
CA SER A 109 12.52 2.73 -5.99
C SER A 109 12.85 3.99 -6.81
N ILE A 110 13.66 4.91 -6.29
CA ILE A 110 14.13 6.09 -7.04
C ILE A 110 15.00 5.65 -8.22
N ASP A 111 16.00 4.80 -8.00
CA ASP A 111 16.90 4.32 -9.04
C ASP A 111 16.12 3.58 -10.15
N ASP A 112 15.22 2.67 -9.77
CA ASP A 112 14.35 1.92 -10.68
C ASP A 112 13.44 2.86 -11.49
N THR A 113 12.90 3.91 -10.84
CA THR A 113 12.07 4.94 -11.50
C THR A 113 12.89 5.73 -12.53
N VAL A 114 14.06 6.22 -12.14
CA VAL A 114 14.95 7.02 -13.01
C VAL A 114 15.38 6.22 -14.23
N ASP A 115 15.75 4.95 -14.03
CA ASP A 115 16.18 4.09 -15.13
C ASP A 115 15.01 3.72 -16.06
N ALA A 116 13.81 3.53 -15.53
CA ALA A 116 12.60 3.35 -16.34
C ALA A 116 12.28 4.60 -17.19
N ILE A 117 12.39 5.81 -16.62
CA ILE A 117 12.23 7.08 -17.36
C ILE A 117 13.24 7.17 -18.49
N LYS A 118 14.53 6.89 -18.24
CA LYS A 118 15.58 6.92 -19.28
C LYS A 118 15.28 5.97 -20.43
N ARG A 119 14.65 4.83 -20.16
CA ARG A 119 14.24 3.84 -21.17
C ARG A 119 12.89 4.17 -21.84
N GLY A 120 12.17 5.19 -21.39
CA GLY A 120 10.81 5.51 -21.85
C GLY A 120 9.76 4.47 -21.43
N ASP A 121 10.07 3.64 -20.43
CA ASP A 121 9.19 2.56 -19.98
C ASP A 121 8.28 3.05 -18.83
N TRP A 122 7.15 3.65 -19.20
CA TRP A 122 6.18 4.17 -18.24
C TRP A 122 5.49 3.09 -17.40
N ASN A 123 5.41 1.85 -17.91
CA ASN A 123 4.88 0.74 -17.12
C ASN A 123 5.83 0.40 -15.97
N ALA A 124 7.15 0.40 -16.24
CA ALA A 124 8.16 0.21 -15.20
C ALA A 124 8.19 1.39 -14.20
N VAL A 125 7.93 2.62 -14.63
CA VAL A 125 7.78 3.78 -13.72
C VAL A 125 6.59 3.60 -12.79
N LEU A 126 5.42 3.21 -13.32
CA LEU A 126 4.26 2.98 -12.46
C LEU A 126 4.49 1.80 -11.52
N ALA A 127 5.11 0.73 -12.02
CA ALA A 127 5.45 -0.44 -11.21
C ALA A 127 6.54 -0.19 -10.15
N SER A 128 7.32 0.90 -10.23
CA SER A 128 8.31 1.25 -9.20
C SER A 128 7.71 2.07 -8.05
N ILE A 129 6.54 2.67 -8.23
CA ILE A 129 5.89 3.56 -7.25
C ILE A 129 4.52 3.04 -6.76
N LEU A 130 3.85 2.22 -7.57
CA LEU A 130 2.59 1.57 -7.22
C LEU A 130 2.80 0.07 -6.99
N ARG A 131 1.97 -0.52 -6.14
CA ARG A 131 1.93 -1.98 -6.02
C ARG A 131 1.22 -2.60 -7.23
N THR A 132 1.83 -3.66 -7.75
CA THR A 132 1.25 -4.49 -8.81
C THR A 132 0.22 -5.47 -8.24
N PRO A 133 -0.72 -5.99 -9.05
CA PRO A 133 -1.70 -6.97 -8.59
C PRO A 133 -1.08 -8.23 -7.94
N SER A 134 0.07 -8.70 -8.44
CA SER A 134 0.78 -9.84 -7.86
C SER A 134 1.40 -9.51 -6.49
N GLU A 135 1.95 -8.31 -6.31
CA GLU A 135 2.45 -7.84 -5.02
C GLU A 135 1.31 -7.67 -4.00
N LEU A 136 0.16 -7.16 -4.43
CA LEU A 136 -1.05 -7.09 -3.61
C LEU A 136 -1.49 -8.49 -3.16
N GLN A 137 -1.52 -9.45 -4.09
CA GLN A 137 -1.89 -10.83 -3.80
C GLN A 137 -0.92 -11.46 -2.79
N ALA A 138 0.38 -11.27 -2.96
CA ALA A 138 1.39 -11.76 -2.03
C ALA A 138 1.22 -11.14 -0.63
N MET A 139 0.96 -9.84 -0.56
CA MET A 139 0.76 -9.13 0.71
C MET A 139 -0.51 -9.60 1.45
N LEU A 140 -1.64 -9.70 0.73
CA LEU A 140 -2.90 -10.19 1.29
C LEU A 140 -2.76 -11.64 1.78
N SER A 141 -2.04 -12.48 1.03
CA SER A 141 -1.75 -13.87 1.43
C SER A 141 -0.90 -13.93 2.69
N ALA A 142 0.11 -13.06 2.83
CA ALA A 142 0.94 -12.96 4.02
C ALA A 142 0.15 -12.53 5.27
N MET A 143 -0.95 -11.78 5.08
CA MET A 143 -1.90 -11.42 6.14
C MET A 143 -2.94 -12.52 6.43
N GLY A 144 -2.84 -13.68 5.78
CA GLY A 144 -3.78 -14.80 5.97
C GLY A 144 -5.12 -14.62 5.27
N ILE A 145 -5.25 -13.63 4.38
CA ILE A 145 -6.47 -13.43 3.57
C ILE A 145 -6.41 -14.41 2.38
N PRO A 146 -7.43 -15.26 2.16
CA PRO A 146 -7.47 -16.15 1.01
C PRO A 146 -7.49 -15.36 -0.30
N THR A 147 -6.48 -15.56 -1.16
CA THR A 147 -6.31 -14.81 -2.41
C THR A 147 -6.48 -15.67 -3.66
N GLN A 148 -7.27 -16.74 -3.60
CA GLN A 148 -7.52 -17.58 -4.78
C GLN A 148 -8.27 -16.79 -5.87
N LEU A 149 -7.52 -16.12 -6.73
CA LEU A 149 -7.92 -15.91 -8.11
C LEU A 149 -7.41 -17.14 -8.86
N THR A 150 -8.32 -18.09 -9.10
CA THR A 150 -8.09 -19.23 -10.00
C THR A 150 -7.51 -18.70 -11.32
N THR A 151 -6.23 -18.99 -11.57
CA THR A 151 -5.68 -18.90 -12.93
C THR A 151 -6.46 -19.88 -13.80
N PRO A 152 -6.99 -19.47 -14.97
CA PRO A 152 -7.56 -20.43 -15.91
C PRO A 152 -6.46 -21.44 -16.28
N PRO A 153 -6.79 -22.73 -16.40
CA PRO A 153 -5.81 -23.77 -16.70
C PRO A 153 -5.06 -23.40 -17.98
N VAL A 154 -3.73 -23.43 -17.91
CA VAL A 154 -2.86 -23.30 -19.08
C VAL A 154 -3.21 -24.46 -20.01
N SER A 155 -3.82 -24.17 -21.16
CA SER A 155 -4.01 -25.17 -22.21
C SER A 155 -2.64 -25.78 -22.54
N PRO A 156 -2.50 -27.11 -22.52
CA PRO A 156 -1.22 -27.74 -22.86
C PRO A 156 -0.77 -27.30 -24.26
N PRO A 157 0.55 -27.14 -24.49
CA PRO A 157 1.07 -26.73 -25.78
C PRO A 157 0.61 -27.72 -26.85
N THR A 158 -0.03 -27.21 -27.90
CA THR A 158 -0.41 -27.98 -29.07
C THR A 158 0.83 -28.66 -29.64
N ALA A 159 0.82 -30.00 -29.70
CA ALA A 159 1.92 -30.77 -30.24
C ALA A 159 2.24 -30.32 -31.69
N PRO A 160 3.53 -30.25 -32.09
CA PRO A 160 3.89 -29.94 -33.46
C PRO A 160 3.28 -30.99 -34.43
N PRO A 161 2.85 -30.59 -35.63
CA PRO A 161 2.32 -31.52 -36.61
C PRO A 161 3.38 -32.56 -36.98
N ALA A 162 2.98 -33.84 -36.98
CA ALA A 162 3.83 -34.96 -37.34
C ALA A 162 4.34 -34.80 -38.78
N SER A 163 5.65 -34.97 -38.98
CA SER A 163 6.26 -34.95 -40.31
C SER A 163 5.73 -36.11 -41.17
N PRO A 164 5.51 -35.89 -42.49
CA PRO A 164 5.03 -36.94 -43.37
C PRO A 164 6.05 -38.09 -43.51
N PRO A 165 5.60 -39.33 -43.73
CA PRO A 165 6.48 -40.49 -43.83
C PRO A 165 7.39 -40.36 -45.06
N ALA A 166 8.69 -40.58 -44.85
CA ALA A 166 9.68 -40.68 -45.91
C ALA A 166 9.33 -41.86 -46.83
N GLY A 167 9.03 -41.55 -48.09
CA GLY A 167 8.75 -42.53 -49.13
C GLY A 167 9.94 -43.48 -49.31
N GLY A 168 9.64 -44.78 -49.29
CA GLY A 168 10.62 -45.84 -49.46
C GLY A 168 11.30 -45.80 -50.82
N SER A 169 12.62 -45.92 -50.79
CA SER A 169 13.48 -46.23 -51.93
C SER A 169 13.15 -47.63 -52.46
N SER A 170 12.56 -47.72 -53.66
CA SER A 170 12.48 -48.96 -54.41
C SER A 170 13.81 -49.20 -55.13
N GLU A 171 14.64 -50.11 -54.61
CA GLU A 171 15.76 -50.72 -55.32
C GLU A 171 15.25 -51.48 -56.55
N PHE A 172 15.67 -51.04 -57.73
CA PHE A 172 15.49 -51.77 -58.98
C PHE A 172 16.69 -52.70 -59.17
N SER A 173 16.58 -53.95 -58.72
CA SER A 173 17.54 -55.01 -59.04
C SER A 173 17.16 -55.67 -60.37
N VAL A 174 17.94 -55.41 -61.42
CA VAL A 174 17.91 -56.15 -62.68
C VAL A 174 18.84 -57.34 -62.53
N ASN A 175 18.35 -58.56 -62.75
CA ASN A 175 19.18 -59.74 -62.87
C ASN A 175 18.68 -60.68 -63.99
N LYS A 176 19.59 -60.89 -64.96
CA LYS A 176 19.66 -61.88 -66.05
C LYS A 176 18.56 -61.95 -67.10
#